data_AF-A1BFY4-F1
#
_entry.id   AF-A1BFY4-F1
#
_cell.length_a   1.000
_cell.length_b   1.000
_cell.length_c   1.000
_cell.angle_alpha   90.00
_cell.angle_beta   90.00
_cell.angle_gamma   90.00
#
_symmetry.space_group_name_H-M   'P 1'
#
loop_
_entity.id
_entity.type
_entity.pdbx_description
1 polymer ?
#
loop_
_entity_poly.entity_id
_entity_poly.type
_entity_poly.pdbx_seq_one_letter_code
_entity_poly.pdbx_strand_id
1 'polypeptide(L)'
;MLLSGYPHCHRNSKVIFERDGLAKALMSILHSENDLYELLTHSEARPKGSYNHVTWEIRTKGELDSDAALITSVHEAMHDQLNNCTAYGLILIIVAYLTRSKAIDKQNLLKLVNACRTSHEIFATYTSLLIVSRESILQDLIQQDYPSYFKYVQLAQSLMPGVHKKHLQYPIINSLIRVCYQNPFLVQYLRRGELLNLKPTDCPDQRLILLSGYLTEPRLKSWLQTFVETHESPAEARRFVEAENDLDMITEDVMDFDAIGQALSNFVYEAIKTDASVGFPVMEFDAHLDFLDDLLAYANRLAPMGKASMPLVSNKYPEKIDGVSWYESEAVVFNEQLLPATVIPFADFPEEQLHRLLSRAEGKDYFYIISRITERFLTQYQFSESDRNWLSEYYPDFVITIATKQNVDGVISIVFVMLDSPDQFNTLGKKEFPMLTNSSMLLTSDHAWEPWYEIIEHYSTHTLLFDLSPSIHLERSITINIYDKVYYNSFHLEMEQGNYAFIVMICNGPKVAQGLFILPCSAVMSNLLQAKLEKLGERFQLIDPEKNLNEDMQWLLRLQMTRLLDESRFDFKALSSQYALMGFTNDRFHTA
;
A
#
# COMPACT_ATOMS: atom_id res chain seq x y z
N MET A 1 -38.70 -28.48 18.21
CA MET A 1 -38.40 -29.61 19.13
C MET A 1 -36.92 -29.47 19.49
N LEU A 2 -36.63 -28.62 20.47
CA LEU A 2 -35.91 -28.91 21.72
C LEU A 2 -34.47 -29.43 21.55
N LEU A 3 -33.51 -28.60 21.98
CA LEU A 3 -32.37 -28.84 22.91
C LEU A 3 -31.44 -27.59 22.78
N SER A 4 -31.54 -26.50 23.55
CA SER A 4 -31.24 -26.24 24.98
C SER A 4 -29.80 -26.59 25.44
N GLY A 5 -28.99 -25.57 25.83
CA GLY A 5 -27.85 -25.77 26.73
C GLY A 5 -26.75 -24.68 26.85
N TYR A 6 -26.95 -23.71 27.76
CA TYR A 6 -25.95 -23.01 28.63
C TYR A 6 -24.91 -22.01 28.05
N PRO A 7 -24.30 -21.11 28.88
CA PRO A 7 -24.75 -20.48 30.14
C PRO A 7 -24.67 -18.93 30.14
N HIS A 8 -25.48 -18.31 30.99
CA HIS A 8 -25.28 -16.94 31.46
C HIS A 8 -23.91 -16.78 32.13
N CYS A 9 -23.14 -15.78 31.71
CA CYS A 9 -22.03 -15.24 32.49
C CYS A 9 -22.30 -13.76 32.80
N HIS A 10 -22.73 -13.50 34.02
CA HIS A 10 -22.58 -12.19 34.64
C HIS A 10 -21.10 -11.99 34.98
N ARG A 11 -20.46 -10.95 34.43
CA ARG A 11 -19.33 -10.29 35.09
C ARG A 11 -19.35 -8.78 34.82
N ASN A 12 -19.76 -8.07 35.86
CA ASN A 12 -19.42 -6.66 36.06
C ASN A 12 -17.90 -6.55 36.18
N SER A 13 -17.26 -5.92 35.20
CA SER A 13 -16.00 -5.21 35.40
C SER A 13 -16.16 -3.81 34.84
N LYS A 14 -16.75 -2.92 35.66
CA LYS A 14 -16.59 -1.48 35.49
C LYS A 14 -15.11 -1.18 35.76
N VAL A 15 -14.31 -1.13 34.71
CA VAL A 15 -13.01 -0.45 34.80
C VAL A 15 -13.33 1.04 34.70
N ILE A 16 -13.50 1.67 35.86
CA ILE A 16 -13.60 3.12 35.96
C ILE A 16 -12.17 3.64 35.81
N PHE A 17 -11.81 4.07 34.60
CA PHE A 17 -10.61 4.88 34.43
C PHE A 17 -10.91 6.27 35.01
N GLU A 18 -10.32 6.57 36.16
CA GLU A 18 -10.30 7.93 36.69
C GLU A 18 -9.60 8.84 35.66
N ARG A 19 -10.17 10.03 35.42
CA ARG A 19 -9.73 11.01 34.40
C ARG A 19 -8.24 11.40 34.54
N ASP A 20 -7.69 11.32 35.75
CA ASP A 20 -6.27 11.57 36.05
C ASP A 20 -5.33 10.40 35.63
N GLY A 21 -5.89 9.20 35.45
CA GLY A 21 -5.17 8.00 35.00
C GLY A 21 -4.85 8.02 33.51
N LEU A 22 -5.74 8.55 32.67
CA LEU A 22 -5.55 8.63 31.21
C LEU A 22 -4.42 9.60 30.84
N ALA A 23 -4.37 10.78 31.47
CA ALA A 23 -3.30 11.74 31.27
C ALA A 23 -1.94 11.20 31.75
N LYS A 24 -1.90 10.48 32.88
CA LYS A 24 -0.68 9.82 33.37
C LYS A 24 -0.23 8.67 32.47
N ALA A 25 -1.15 7.87 31.94
CA ALA A 25 -0.86 6.80 31.00
C ALA A 25 -0.28 7.38 29.68
N LEU A 26 -0.93 8.39 29.10
CA LEU A 26 -0.45 9.09 27.90
C LEU A 26 0.95 9.69 28.11
N MET A 27 1.22 10.31 29.28
CA MET A 27 2.55 10.87 29.58
C MET A 27 3.63 9.81 29.83
N SER A 28 3.28 8.64 30.36
CA SER A 28 4.23 7.52 30.51
C SER A 28 4.61 6.87 29.17
N ILE A 29 3.70 6.91 28.19
CA ILE A 29 3.87 6.36 26.84
C ILE A 29 4.75 7.26 25.96
N LEU A 30 4.67 8.59 26.12
CA LEU A 30 5.51 9.55 25.41
C LEU A 30 7.03 9.42 25.71
N HIS A 31 7.41 8.54 26.65
CA HIS A 31 8.79 8.41 27.15
C HIS A 31 9.41 7.02 27.01
N SER A 32 8.76 6.01 26.40
CA SER A 32 9.40 4.71 26.15
C SER A 32 10.17 4.68 24.82
N GLU A 33 11.48 4.97 24.86
CA GLU A 33 12.37 4.81 23.70
C GLU A 33 12.54 3.34 23.24
N ASN A 34 12.17 2.37 24.10
CA ASN A 34 12.32 0.94 23.84
C ASN A 34 11.25 0.33 22.90
N ASP A 35 10.08 0.97 22.74
CA ASP A 35 8.99 0.45 21.90
C ASP A 35 9.38 0.40 20.41
N LEU A 36 10.28 1.28 19.95
CA LEU A 36 10.73 1.31 18.56
C LEU A 36 11.53 0.05 18.20
N TYR A 37 12.44 -0.35 19.09
CA TYR A 37 13.25 -1.54 18.87
C TYR A 37 12.39 -2.79 19.01
N GLU A 38 11.46 -2.83 19.96
CA GLU A 38 10.56 -3.97 20.17
C GLU A 38 9.53 -4.15 19.04
N LEU A 39 8.91 -3.09 18.50
CA LEU A 39 8.03 -3.20 17.31
C LEU A 39 8.79 -3.68 16.06
N LEU A 40 10.08 -3.33 15.96
CA LEU A 40 10.95 -3.77 14.87
C LEU A 40 11.52 -5.19 15.09
N THR A 41 11.58 -5.70 16.33
CA THR A 41 12.32 -6.94 16.67
C THR A 41 11.50 -8.06 17.33
N HIS A 42 10.19 -7.90 17.58
CA HIS A 42 9.34 -9.03 18.02
C HIS A 42 9.25 -10.13 16.95
N SER A 43 9.04 -11.38 17.41
CA SER A 43 9.41 -12.66 16.76
C SER A 43 9.25 -12.77 15.23
N GLU A 44 10.17 -13.51 14.62
CA GLU A 44 10.35 -13.63 13.17
C GLU A 44 9.22 -14.35 12.40
N ALA A 45 8.08 -14.67 13.02
CA ALA A 45 7.11 -15.60 12.42
C ALA A 45 5.80 -14.96 11.91
N ARG A 46 5.67 -13.63 11.84
CA ARG A 46 4.39 -12.96 11.56
C ARG A 46 4.49 -11.89 10.47
N PRO A 47 3.38 -11.55 9.78
CA PRO A 47 3.31 -10.39 8.92
C PRO A 47 3.74 -9.11 9.65
N LYS A 48 4.50 -8.25 8.96
CA LYS A 48 4.99 -6.96 9.46
C LYS A 48 4.76 -5.88 8.42
N GLY A 49 4.25 -4.75 8.88
CA GLY A 49 4.15 -3.55 8.09
C GLY A 49 5.28 -2.59 8.43
N SER A 50 5.71 -1.80 7.46
CA SER A 50 6.53 -0.63 7.74
C SER A 50 6.17 0.53 6.83
N TYR A 51 5.56 1.55 7.39
CA TYR A 51 5.32 2.81 6.72
C TYR A 51 6.50 3.78 6.89
N ASN A 52 7.02 4.26 5.76
CA ASN A 52 8.17 5.18 5.73
C ASN A 52 7.75 6.64 5.41
N HIS A 53 6.46 6.93 5.59
CA HIS A 53 5.79 8.21 5.29
C HIS A 53 5.70 8.60 3.81
N VAL A 54 6.04 7.70 2.88
CA VAL A 54 5.90 7.95 1.43
C VAL A 54 5.31 6.73 0.73
N THR A 55 5.69 5.55 1.19
CA THR A 55 5.17 4.25 0.81
C THR A 55 5.05 3.40 2.09
N TRP A 56 4.33 2.30 2.02
CA TRP A 56 4.45 1.26 3.04
C TRP A 56 4.95 -0.03 2.42
N GLU A 57 5.60 -0.82 3.24
CA GLU A 57 6.01 -2.17 2.88
C GLU A 57 5.20 -3.15 3.72
N ILE A 58 4.73 -4.23 3.09
CA ILE A 58 4.19 -5.38 3.78
C ILE A 58 5.16 -6.55 3.57
N ARG A 59 5.63 -7.09 4.69
CA ARG A 59 6.45 -8.30 4.78
C ARG A 59 5.57 -9.38 5.34
N THR A 60 5.17 -10.33 4.52
CA THR A 60 4.19 -11.33 4.93
C THR A 60 4.80 -12.65 5.35
N LYS A 61 6.08 -12.88 5.03
CA LYS A 61 6.76 -14.17 5.25
C LYS A 61 5.94 -15.34 4.71
N GLY A 62 5.29 -15.11 3.57
CA GLY A 62 4.41 -16.07 2.92
C GLY A 62 3.07 -16.28 3.63
N GLU A 63 2.52 -15.30 4.33
CA GLU A 63 1.13 -15.37 4.79
C GLU A 63 0.29 -14.25 4.17
N LEU A 64 0.37 -14.04 2.84
CA LEU A 64 -0.29 -12.90 2.16
C LEU A 64 -1.81 -12.92 2.25
N ASP A 65 -2.41 -14.07 2.53
CA ASP A 65 -3.85 -14.32 2.62
C ASP A 65 -4.37 -14.45 4.06
N SER A 66 -3.53 -14.26 5.08
CA SER A 66 -3.95 -14.35 6.48
C SER A 66 -4.68 -13.10 6.96
N ASP A 67 -5.56 -13.26 7.95
CA ASP A 67 -6.21 -12.12 8.63
C ASP A 67 -5.17 -11.15 9.23
N ALA A 68 -4.02 -11.68 9.67
CA ALA A 68 -2.90 -10.88 10.14
C ALA A 68 -2.33 -10.00 9.03
N ALA A 69 -2.06 -10.54 7.83
CA ALA A 69 -1.59 -9.74 6.70
C ALA A 69 -2.63 -8.71 6.23
N LEU A 70 -3.92 -9.07 6.25
CA LEU A 70 -5.02 -8.13 5.97
C LEU A 70 -5.02 -6.97 6.97
N ILE A 71 -4.98 -7.25 8.27
CA ILE A 71 -4.96 -6.20 9.32
C ILE A 71 -3.72 -5.33 9.20
N THR A 72 -2.54 -5.93 8.98
CA THR A 72 -1.29 -5.19 8.78
C THR A 72 -1.38 -4.27 7.56
N SER A 73 -1.84 -4.78 6.42
CA SER A 73 -1.98 -4.00 5.19
C SER A 73 -2.98 -2.84 5.35
N VAL A 74 -4.13 -3.08 5.97
CA VAL A 74 -5.09 -2.01 6.29
C VAL A 74 -4.51 -1.02 7.30
N HIS A 75 -3.79 -1.47 8.32
CA HIS A 75 -3.13 -0.60 9.30
C HIS A 75 -2.15 0.39 8.63
N GLU A 76 -1.26 -0.10 7.77
CA GLU A 76 -0.34 0.77 7.04
C GLU A 76 -1.08 1.72 6.07
N ALA A 77 -2.15 1.24 5.41
CA ALA A 77 -3.00 2.09 4.58
C ALA A 77 -3.67 3.23 5.38
N MET A 78 -4.04 2.99 6.64
CA MET A 78 -4.62 4.02 7.51
C MET A 78 -3.58 5.05 7.96
N HIS A 79 -2.31 4.66 8.15
CA HIS A 79 -1.23 5.63 8.31
C HIS A 79 -1.10 6.52 7.07
N ASP A 80 -1.12 5.93 5.88
CA ASP A 80 -1.06 6.70 4.64
C ASP A 80 -2.26 7.62 4.46
N GLN A 81 -3.47 7.14 4.76
CA GLN A 81 -4.68 7.96 4.71
C GLN A 81 -4.57 9.19 5.63
N LEU A 82 -4.17 8.99 6.89
CA LEU A 82 -4.04 10.10 7.84
C LEU A 82 -2.98 11.12 7.40
N ASN A 83 -1.88 10.62 6.82
CA ASN A 83 -0.81 11.47 6.33
C ASN A 83 -1.24 12.31 5.12
N ASN A 84 -1.96 11.72 4.17
CA ASN A 84 -2.40 12.43 2.97
C ASN A 84 -3.60 13.36 3.21
N CYS A 85 -4.39 13.15 4.27
CA CYS A 85 -5.61 13.94 4.53
C CYS A 85 -5.48 15.00 5.64
N THR A 86 -4.26 15.29 6.12
CA THR A 86 -4.04 16.24 7.21
C THR A 86 -2.79 17.10 7.04
N ALA A 87 -2.80 18.34 7.53
CA ALA A 87 -1.68 19.26 7.37
C ALA A 87 -0.39 18.76 8.04
N TYR A 88 -0.47 18.21 9.26
CA TYR A 88 0.69 17.61 9.93
C TYR A 88 1.19 16.36 9.20
N GLY A 89 0.26 15.55 8.66
CA GLY A 89 0.58 14.40 7.82
C GLY A 89 1.41 14.76 6.59
N LEU A 90 0.99 15.80 5.87
CA LEU A 90 1.73 16.32 4.72
C LEU A 90 3.15 16.78 5.11
N ILE A 91 3.32 17.38 6.29
CA ILE A 91 4.66 17.73 6.81
C ILE A 91 5.52 16.48 6.98
N LEU A 92 4.98 15.40 7.54
CA LEU A 92 5.72 14.14 7.69
C LEU A 92 6.19 13.61 6.33
N ILE A 93 5.32 13.61 5.32
CA ILE A 93 5.66 13.19 3.95
C ILE A 93 6.80 14.06 3.39
N ILE A 94 6.67 15.39 3.48
CA ILE A 94 7.68 16.34 2.98
C ILE A 94 9.03 16.15 3.68
N VAL A 95 9.03 16.07 5.01
CA VAL A 95 10.26 15.93 5.78
C VAL A 95 10.90 14.56 5.53
N ALA A 96 10.11 13.50 5.37
CA ALA A 96 10.64 12.18 5.03
C ALA A 96 11.36 12.17 3.68
N TYR A 97 10.80 12.83 2.67
CA TYR A 97 11.48 13.03 1.39
C TYR A 97 12.76 13.86 1.50
N LEU A 98 12.72 14.97 2.25
CA LEU A 98 13.89 15.83 2.46
C LEU A 98 15.00 15.09 3.23
N THR A 99 14.64 14.15 4.11
CA THR A 99 15.58 13.25 4.75
C THR A 99 16.20 12.25 3.76
N ARG A 100 15.43 11.67 2.84
CA ARG A 100 15.96 10.74 1.81
C ARG A 100 16.92 11.43 0.85
N SER A 101 16.61 12.66 0.46
CA SER A 101 17.50 13.50 -0.35
C SER A 101 18.68 14.09 0.42
N LYS A 102 18.80 13.78 1.72
CA LYS A 102 19.84 14.29 2.65
C LYS A 102 19.82 15.82 2.83
N ALA A 103 18.74 16.49 2.44
CA ALA A 103 18.55 17.92 2.64
C ALA A 103 18.20 18.28 4.09
N ILE A 104 17.62 17.34 4.85
CA ILE A 104 17.31 17.49 6.27
C ILE A 104 17.81 16.26 7.05
N ASP A 105 18.32 16.48 8.25
CA ASP A 105 18.74 15.40 9.17
C ASP A 105 17.57 14.48 9.55
N LYS A 106 17.80 13.15 9.51
CA LYS A 106 16.85 12.11 9.94
C LYS A 106 16.32 12.33 11.36
N GLN A 107 17.10 12.93 12.26
CA GLN A 107 16.65 13.26 13.62
C GLN A 107 15.46 14.22 13.64
N ASN A 108 15.33 15.09 12.65
CA ASN A 108 14.19 15.99 12.56
C ASN A 108 12.91 15.25 12.20
N LEU A 109 12.98 14.28 11.29
CA LEU A 109 11.86 13.38 11.01
C LEU A 109 11.45 12.62 12.28
N LEU A 110 12.42 12.02 12.98
CA LEU A 110 12.16 11.26 14.21
C LEU A 110 11.47 12.11 15.29
N LYS A 111 11.86 13.38 15.46
CA LYS A 111 11.18 14.30 16.37
C LYS A 111 9.70 14.50 16.02
N LEU A 112 9.40 14.72 14.74
CA LEU A 112 8.02 14.91 14.28
C LEU A 112 7.19 13.64 14.43
N VAL A 113 7.76 12.48 14.09
CA VAL A 113 7.11 11.16 14.28
C VAL A 113 6.81 10.90 15.75
N ASN A 114 7.76 11.17 16.65
CA ASN A 114 7.55 10.97 18.09
C ASN A 114 6.46 11.90 18.64
N ALA A 115 6.27 13.07 18.06
CA ALA A 115 5.27 14.05 18.51
C ALA A 115 3.83 13.72 18.05
N CYS A 116 3.66 12.71 17.20
CA CYS A 116 2.35 12.25 16.73
C CYS A 116 2.14 10.73 16.86
N ARG A 117 3.10 9.99 17.40
CA ARG A 117 3.10 8.52 17.43
C ARG A 117 1.81 7.97 18.02
N THR A 118 1.41 8.43 19.19
CA THR A 118 0.26 7.85 19.91
C THR A 118 -1.03 8.01 19.12
N SER A 119 -1.30 9.22 18.62
CA SER A 119 -2.48 9.51 17.80
C SER A 119 -2.44 8.78 16.46
N HIS A 120 -1.26 8.66 15.84
CA HIS A 120 -1.06 7.95 14.57
C HIS A 120 -1.38 6.45 14.72
N GLU A 121 -0.86 5.83 15.77
CA GLU A 121 -1.07 4.40 16.08
C GLU A 121 -2.50 4.11 16.55
N ILE A 122 -3.12 5.00 17.34
CA ILE A 122 -4.55 4.93 17.70
C ILE A 122 -5.39 4.87 16.44
N PHE A 123 -5.18 5.81 15.51
CA PHE A 123 -5.94 5.86 14.28
C PHE A 123 -5.74 4.60 13.46
N ALA A 124 -4.50 4.28 13.10
CA ALA A 124 -4.22 3.14 12.22
C ALA A 124 -4.66 1.80 12.81
N THR A 125 -4.35 1.55 14.09
CA THR A 125 -4.74 0.31 14.77
C THR A 125 -6.24 0.20 14.90
N TYR A 126 -6.92 1.22 15.43
CA TYR A 126 -8.33 1.08 15.75
C TYR A 126 -9.20 1.06 14.49
N THR A 127 -8.89 1.89 13.50
CA THR A 127 -9.64 1.91 12.23
C THR A 127 -9.42 0.64 11.41
N SER A 128 -8.19 0.10 11.36
CA SER A 128 -7.95 -1.17 10.65
C SER A 128 -8.74 -2.31 11.26
N LEU A 129 -8.81 -2.36 12.60
CA LEU A 129 -9.64 -3.32 13.30
C LEU A 129 -11.13 -3.09 13.02
N LEU A 130 -11.63 -1.85 13.02
CA LEU A 130 -13.03 -1.60 12.65
C LEU A 130 -13.37 -2.09 11.23
N ILE A 131 -12.47 -1.90 10.27
CA ILE A 131 -12.64 -2.30 8.86
C ILE A 131 -12.60 -3.82 8.70
N VAL A 132 -11.64 -4.49 9.33
CA VAL A 132 -11.42 -5.93 9.10
C VAL A 132 -12.30 -6.82 10.01
N SER A 133 -12.76 -6.30 11.15
CA SER A 133 -13.21 -7.15 12.25
C SER A 133 -14.51 -7.93 12.05
N ARG A 134 -14.38 -9.26 12.03
CA ARG A 134 -15.35 -10.17 12.65
C ARG A 134 -15.01 -10.28 14.14
N GLU A 135 -15.98 -10.03 15.03
CA GLU A 135 -15.73 -9.89 16.48
C GLU A 135 -14.93 -11.04 17.13
N SER A 136 -15.11 -12.28 16.65
CA SER A 136 -14.42 -13.46 17.16
C SER A 136 -12.93 -13.49 16.83
N ILE A 137 -12.51 -12.90 15.70
CA ILE A 137 -11.12 -12.94 15.21
C ILE A 137 -10.25 -11.92 15.95
N LEU A 138 -10.86 -10.82 16.41
CA LEU A 138 -10.14 -9.70 17.00
C LEU A 138 -9.45 -10.03 18.32
N GLN A 139 -10.12 -10.80 19.18
CA GLN A 139 -9.58 -11.08 20.52
C GLN A 139 -8.36 -11.99 20.43
N ASP A 140 -8.45 -13.05 19.63
CA ASP A 140 -7.35 -14.01 19.48
C ASP A 140 -6.15 -13.35 18.81
N LEU A 141 -6.38 -12.59 17.73
CA LEU A 141 -5.31 -11.93 16.97
C LEU A 141 -4.61 -10.81 17.77
N ILE A 142 -5.35 -9.99 18.53
CA ILE A 142 -4.72 -8.96 19.39
C ILE A 142 -3.99 -9.61 20.56
N GLN A 143 -4.55 -10.64 21.20
CA GLN A 143 -3.93 -11.25 22.37
C GLN A 143 -2.68 -12.07 22.01
N GLN A 144 -2.69 -12.76 20.88
CA GLN A 144 -1.61 -13.65 20.47
C GLN A 144 -0.60 -12.95 19.57
N ASP A 145 -1.08 -12.23 18.55
CA ASP A 145 -0.24 -11.73 17.46
C ASP A 145 0.28 -10.32 17.67
N TYR A 146 -0.55 -9.43 18.20
CA TYR A 146 -0.24 -8.00 18.35
C TYR A 146 -0.63 -7.45 19.74
N PRO A 147 0.03 -7.88 20.83
CA PRO A 147 -0.33 -7.44 22.18
C PRO A 147 -0.20 -5.92 22.37
N SER A 148 0.69 -5.27 21.61
CA SER A 148 0.84 -3.82 21.59
C SER A 148 -0.36 -3.08 20.99
N TYR A 149 -1.24 -3.73 20.22
CA TYR A 149 -2.45 -3.08 19.69
C TYR A 149 -3.49 -2.82 20.78
N PHE A 150 -3.50 -3.64 21.83
CA PHE A 150 -4.48 -3.55 22.90
C PHE A 150 -4.49 -2.17 23.56
N LYS A 151 -3.31 -1.57 23.81
CA LYS A 151 -3.24 -0.22 24.40
C LYS A 151 -3.88 0.83 23.49
N TYR A 152 -3.66 0.76 22.18
CA TYR A 152 -4.21 1.73 21.23
C TYR A 152 -5.72 1.58 21.06
N VAL A 153 -6.23 0.35 21.10
CA VAL A 153 -7.68 0.08 21.12
C VAL A 153 -8.34 0.67 22.37
N GLN A 154 -7.74 0.47 23.55
CA GLN A 154 -8.25 1.05 24.80
C GLN A 154 -8.25 2.58 24.77
N LEU A 155 -7.17 3.18 24.27
CA LEU A 155 -7.08 4.63 24.11
C LEU A 155 -8.16 5.12 23.14
N ALA A 156 -8.35 4.49 21.98
CA ALA A 156 -9.39 4.85 21.03
C ALA A 156 -10.80 4.79 21.65
N GLN A 157 -11.11 3.72 22.36
CA GLN A 157 -12.39 3.56 23.06
C GLN A 157 -12.59 4.63 24.14
N SER A 158 -11.52 5.03 24.84
CA SER A 158 -11.59 6.10 25.85
C SER A 158 -11.90 7.48 25.27
N LEU A 159 -11.61 7.70 23.99
CA LEU A 159 -11.95 8.94 23.27
C LEU A 159 -13.43 8.99 22.89
N MET A 160 -14.13 7.86 22.90
CA MET A 160 -15.54 7.77 22.48
C MET A 160 -16.44 7.19 23.58
N PRO A 161 -16.43 7.77 24.80
CA PRO A 161 -17.18 7.22 25.92
C PRO A 161 -18.68 7.12 25.60
N GLY A 162 -19.22 5.91 25.75
CA GLY A 162 -20.63 5.59 25.50
C GLY A 162 -21.01 5.35 24.03
N VAL A 163 -20.05 5.35 23.10
CA VAL A 163 -20.27 4.99 21.69
C VAL A 163 -19.82 3.55 21.45
N HIS A 164 -20.76 2.64 21.29
CA HIS A 164 -20.48 1.20 21.16
C HIS A 164 -20.67 0.64 19.74
N LYS A 165 -21.35 1.39 18.87
CA LYS A 165 -21.70 0.96 17.51
C LYS A 165 -20.55 1.24 16.54
N LYS A 166 -20.08 0.24 15.78
CA LYS A 166 -18.88 0.37 14.93
C LYS A 166 -19.06 1.41 13.83
N HIS A 167 -20.23 1.45 13.20
CA HIS A 167 -20.54 2.45 12.17
C HIS A 167 -20.51 3.90 12.68
N LEU A 168 -20.70 4.14 13.98
CA LEU A 168 -20.52 5.47 14.59
C LEU A 168 -19.08 5.70 15.03
N GLN A 169 -18.38 4.65 15.47
CA GLN A 169 -17.01 4.76 15.97
C GLN A 169 -16.04 5.23 14.89
N TYR A 170 -16.12 4.72 13.65
CA TYR A 170 -15.23 5.12 12.55
C TYR A 170 -15.28 6.63 12.22
N PRO A 171 -16.45 7.23 11.88
CA PRO A 171 -16.50 8.66 11.55
C PRO A 171 -16.14 9.54 12.75
N ILE A 172 -16.45 9.13 13.98
CA ILE A 172 -16.08 9.88 15.18
C ILE A 172 -14.57 9.83 15.39
N ILE A 173 -13.93 8.66 15.43
CA ILE A 173 -12.47 8.56 15.68
C ILE A 173 -11.68 9.26 14.57
N ASN A 174 -12.12 9.15 13.31
CA ASN A 174 -11.51 9.87 12.19
C ASN A 174 -11.50 11.38 12.45
N SER A 175 -12.63 11.94 12.87
CA SER A 175 -12.76 13.37 13.16
C SER A 175 -11.89 13.80 14.34
N LEU A 176 -11.91 13.03 15.43
CA LEU A 176 -11.14 13.30 16.66
C LEU A 176 -9.62 13.29 16.41
N ILE A 177 -9.13 12.39 15.57
CA ILE A 177 -7.71 12.37 15.23
C ILE A 177 -7.38 13.49 14.24
N ARG A 178 -8.19 13.72 13.20
CA ARG A 178 -7.91 14.76 12.20
C ARG A 178 -7.84 16.17 12.82
N VAL A 179 -8.72 16.53 13.76
CA VAL A 179 -8.61 17.84 14.46
C VAL A 179 -7.28 18.04 15.18
N CYS A 180 -6.65 16.95 15.67
CA CYS A 180 -5.33 17.01 16.31
C CYS A 180 -4.21 17.29 15.30
N TYR A 181 -4.39 16.92 14.02
CA TYR A 181 -3.40 17.10 12.94
C TYR A 181 -3.62 18.38 12.12
N GLN A 182 -4.77 19.05 12.26
CA GLN A 182 -5.14 20.24 11.49
C GLN A 182 -4.85 21.53 12.26
N ASN A 183 -3.56 21.84 12.45
CA ASN A 183 -3.12 23.01 13.20
C ASN A 183 -2.89 24.26 12.32
N PRO A 184 -3.65 25.36 12.49
CA PRO A 184 -3.52 26.56 11.65
C PRO A 184 -2.16 27.25 11.73
N PHE A 185 -1.39 27.02 12.79
CA PHE A 185 -0.06 27.61 12.93
C PHE A 185 1.00 26.96 12.04
N LEU A 186 0.75 25.77 11.48
CA LEU A 186 1.70 25.07 10.59
C LEU A 186 2.08 25.92 9.36
N VAL A 187 1.13 26.68 8.81
CA VAL A 187 1.38 27.63 7.72
C VAL A 187 2.38 28.71 8.13
N GLN A 188 2.27 29.21 9.37
CA GLN A 188 3.18 30.23 9.89
C GLN A 188 4.57 29.66 10.16
N TYR A 189 4.66 28.45 10.73
CA TYR A 189 5.94 27.75 10.92
C TYR A 189 6.64 27.52 9.57
N LEU A 190 5.91 27.07 8.55
CA LEU A 190 6.44 26.88 7.21
C LEU A 190 7.01 28.19 6.63
N ARG A 191 6.24 29.28 6.69
CA ARG A 191 6.66 30.59 6.17
C ARG A 191 7.88 31.18 6.87
N ARG A 192 8.11 30.81 8.13
CA ARG A 192 9.30 31.22 8.90
C ARG A 192 10.49 30.27 8.75
N GLY A 193 10.32 29.11 8.07
CA GLY A 193 11.34 28.07 8.02
C GLY A 193 11.52 27.34 9.36
N GLU A 194 10.51 27.35 10.22
CA GLU A 194 10.52 26.81 11.60
C GLU A 194 9.73 25.50 11.72
N LEU A 195 9.43 24.83 10.60
CA LEU A 195 8.58 23.62 10.54
C LEU A 195 9.06 22.48 11.46
N LEU A 196 10.35 22.46 11.81
CA LEU A 196 10.98 21.45 12.64
C LEU A 196 10.99 21.80 14.14
N ASN A 197 10.54 23.01 14.50
CA ASN A 197 10.58 23.57 15.84
C ASN A 197 9.15 23.91 16.33
N LEU A 198 8.24 22.95 16.18
CA LEU A 198 6.86 23.10 16.64
C LEU A 198 6.81 23.15 18.18
N LYS A 199 5.93 24.01 18.71
CA LYS A 199 5.65 23.99 20.15
C LYS A 199 4.95 22.67 20.51
N PRO A 200 5.12 22.13 21.74
CA PRO A 200 4.43 20.92 22.14
C PRO A 200 2.91 20.97 21.94
N THR A 201 2.26 22.10 22.25
CA THR A 201 0.80 22.31 22.06
C THR A 201 0.34 22.31 20.60
N ASP A 202 1.29 22.42 19.67
CA ASP A 202 1.05 22.40 18.24
C ASP A 202 1.19 20.98 17.64
N CYS A 203 1.66 20.02 18.43
CA CYS A 203 1.86 18.63 18.02
C CYS A 203 0.61 17.76 18.26
N PRO A 204 0.35 16.75 17.42
CA PRO A 204 -0.86 15.93 17.51
C PRO A 204 -1.08 15.22 18.85
N ASP A 205 -0.05 14.60 19.44
CA ASP A 205 -0.25 13.84 20.68
C ASP A 205 -0.59 14.74 21.88
N GLN A 206 -0.03 15.95 21.93
CA GLN A 206 -0.37 16.92 22.98
C GLN A 206 -1.80 17.45 22.81
N ARG A 207 -2.23 17.66 21.56
CA ARG A 207 -3.62 18.03 21.25
C ARG A 207 -4.58 16.91 21.58
N LEU A 208 -4.20 15.66 21.34
CA LEU A 208 -4.98 14.48 21.73
C LEU A 208 -5.17 14.42 23.25
N ILE A 209 -4.15 14.73 24.05
CA ILE A 209 -4.28 14.82 25.52
C ILE A 209 -5.33 15.87 25.90
N LEU A 210 -5.25 17.09 25.34
CA LEU A 210 -6.21 18.16 25.60
C LEU A 210 -7.64 17.74 25.21
N LEU A 211 -7.78 17.14 24.02
CA LEU A 211 -9.04 16.65 23.51
C LEU A 211 -9.61 15.52 24.38
N SER A 212 -8.80 14.58 24.84
CA SER A 212 -9.25 13.51 25.73
C SER A 212 -9.81 14.04 27.06
N GLY A 213 -9.22 15.11 27.60
CA GLY A 213 -9.75 15.81 28.77
C GLY A 213 -11.07 16.51 28.49
N TYR A 214 -11.36 16.87 27.24
CA TYR A 214 -12.59 17.51 26.79
C TYR A 214 -13.73 16.51 26.52
N LEU A 215 -13.45 15.29 26.08
CA LEU A 215 -14.48 14.33 25.67
C LEU A 215 -15.20 13.69 26.87
N THR A 216 -16.53 13.64 26.81
CA THR A 216 -17.38 13.00 27.82
C THR A 216 -18.60 12.35 27.15
N GLU A 217 -19.15 11.31 27.76
CA GLU A 217 -20.33 10.62 27.23
C GLU A 217 -21.55 11.57 27.02
N PRO A 218 -21.93 12.44 27.98
CA PRO A 218 -23.04 13.38 27.77
C PRO A 218 -22.82 14.31 26.58
N ARG A 219 -21.57 14.73 26.35
CA ARG A 219 -21.21 15.61 25.24
C ARG A 219 -21.34 14.89 23.90
N LEU A 220 -20.79 13.68 23.78
CA LEU A 220 -20.92 12.89 22.55
C LEU A 220 -22.38 12.56 22.24
N LYS A 221 -23.19 12.22 23.26
CA LYS A 221 -24.63 12.02 23.10
C LYS A 221 -25.33 13.27 22.59
N SER A 222 -25.00 14.44 23.15
CA SER A 222 -25.54 15.73 22.70
C SER A 222 -25.15 16.04 21.25
N TRP A 223 -23.93 15.72 20.84
CA TRP A 223 -23.49 15.87 19.45
C TRP A 223 -24.27 14.96 18.51
N LEU A 224 -24.39 13.67 18.82
CA LEU A 224 -25.18 12.74 18.01
C LEU A 224 -26.65 13.18 17.88
N GLN A 225 -27.25 13.66 18.98
CA GLN A 225 -28.60 14.20 18.94
C GLN A 225 -28.68 15.46 18.05
N THR A 226 -27.75 16.39 18.21
CA THR A 226 -27.71 17.63 17.40
C THR A 226 -27.49 17.31 15.93
N PHE A 227 -26.62 16.34 15.61
CA PHE A 227 -26.42 15.85 14.25
C PHE A 227 -27.74 15.35 13.65
N VAL A 228 -28.45 14.47 14.35
CA VAL A 228 -29.77 13.98 13.91
C VAL A 228 -30.76 15.12 13.68
N GLU A 229 -30.80 16.12 14.56
CA GLU A 229 -31.73 17.25 14.49
C GLU A 229 -31.39 18.25 13.37
N THR A 230 -30.11 18.35 12.99
CA THR A 230 -29.61 19.37 12.05
C THR A 230 -29.23 18.81 10.67
N HIS A 231 -29.19 17.49 10.51
CA HIS A 231 -28.93 16.86 9.21
C HIS A 231 -30.03 17.21 8.19
N GLU A 232 -29.68 17.21 6.90
CA GLU A 232 -30.63 17.52 5.81
C GLU A 232 -31.80 16.54 5.74
N SER A 233 -31.54 15.27 6.08
CA SER A 233 -32.54 14.22 6.29
C SER A 233 -32.48 13.70 7.74
N PRO A 234 -33.21 14.33 8.69
CA PRO A 234 -33.22 13.91 10.09
C PRO A 234 -33.69 12.47 10.32
N ALA A 235 -34.57 11.96 9.45
CA ALA A 235 -35.09 10.60 9.55
C ALA A 235 -34.00 9.56 9.20
N GLU A 236 -33.21 9.82 8.16
CA GLU A 236 -32.08 8.97 7.78
C GLU A 236 -30.95 9.04 8.81
N ALA A 237 -30.58 10.25 9.26
CA ALA A 237 -29.58 10.41 10.31
C ALA A 237 -30.01 9.71 11.61
N ARG A 238 -31.30 9.78 11.98
CA ARG A 238 -31.85 9.04 13.11
C ARG A 238 -31.74 7.53 12.89
N ARG A 239 -32.15 7.03 11.73
CA ARG A 239 -32.05 5.60 11.36
C ARG A 239 -30.59 5.12 11.49
N PHE A 240 -29.63 5.91 11.01
CA PHE A 240 -28.21 5.63 11.13
C PHE A 240 -27.75 5.59 12.60
N VAL A 241 -28.01 6.64 13.39
CA VAL A 241 -27.56 6.71 14.80
C VAL A 241 -28.25 5.66 15.68
N GLU A 242 -29.51 5.35 15.42
CA GLU A 242 -30.33 4.42 16.22
C GLU A 242 -30.19 2.95 15.78
N ALA A 243 -29.62 2.64 14.61
CA ALA A 243 -29.45 1.28 14.08
C ALA A 243 -28.87 0.29 15.11
N GLU A 244 -29.50 -0.87 15.29
CA GLU A 244 -29.13 -1.86 16.32
C GLU A 244 -27.97 -2.76 15.90
N ASN A 245 -27.88 -3.17 14.63
CA ASN A 245 -26.80 -4.03 14.13
C ASN A 245 -26.05 -3.39 12.97
N ASP A 246 -24.72 -3.57 12.96
CA ASP A 246 -23.88 -3.22 11.80
C ASP A 246 -24.24 -4.07 10.56
N LEU A 247 -24.82 -5.26 10.75
CA LEU A 247 -25.25 -6.17 9.67
C LEU A 247 -26.50 -5.69 8.92
N ASP A 248 -27.37 -4.91 9.59
CA ASP A 248 -28.57 -4.31 8.95
C ASP A 248 -28.19 -3.21 7.94
N MET A 249 -26.89 -2.85 7.86
CA MET A 249 -26.35 -1.82 6.98
C MET A 249 -25.77 -2.36 5.65
N ILE A 250 -25.60 -3.68 5.50
CA ILE A 250 -24.92 -4.29 4.33
C ILE A 250 -25.91 -4.59 3.17
N THR A 251 -27.21 -4.46 3.39
CA THR A 251 -28.23 -4.71 2.36
C THR A 251 -28.48 -3.45 1.51
N GLU A 252 -28.14 -3.50 0.20
CA GLU A 252 -28.40 -2.60 -0.95
C GLU A 252 -28.30 -1.04 -0.81
N ASP A 253 -28.43 -0.45 0.39
CA ASP A 253 -28.35 0.98 0.72
C ASP A 253 -26.93 1.45 1.11
N VAL A 254 -25.87 0.66 0.84
CA VAL A 254 -24.49 0.92 1.31
C VAL A 254 -23.97 2.30 0.90
N MET A 255 -24.38 2.81 -0.27
CA MET A 255 -23.95 4.13 -0.76
C MET A 255 -24.49 5.30 0.06
N ASP A 256 -25.68 5.19 0.65
CA ASP A 256 -26.28 6.26 1.46
C ASP A 256 -25.66 6.32 2.87
N PHE A 257 -25.17 5.19 3.37
CA PHE A 257 -24.50 5.10 4.67
C PHE A 257 -23.09 5.70 4.66
N ASP A 258 -22.34 5.57 3.58
CA ASP A 258 -21.05 6.25 3.42
C ASP A 258 -21.21 7.78 3.46
N ALA A 259 -22.26 8.30 2.82
CA ALA A 259 -22.57 9.73 2.81
C ALA A 259 -22.96 10.25 4.20
N ILE A 260 -23.84 9.55 4.92
CA ILE A 260 -24.25 9.94 6.29
C ILE A 260 -23.09 9.80 7.27
N GLY A 261 -22.27 8.75 7.14
CA GLY A 261 -21.05 8.58 7.94
C GLY A 261 -20.07 9.74 7.72
N GLN A 262 -19.85 10.14 6.47
CA GLN A 262 -19.03 11.32 6.15
C GLN A 262 -19.63 12.61 6.72
N ALA A 263 -20.96 12.79 6.62
CA ALA A 263 -21.65 13.94 7.21
C ALA A 263 -21.49 13.99 8.74
N LEU A 264 -21.58 12.84 9.43
CA LEU A 264 -21.30 12.74 10.86
C LEU A 264 -19.85 13.11 11.17
N SER A 265 -18.89 12.64 10.35
CA SER A 265 -17.48 13.01 10.52
C SER A 265 -17.28 14.54 10.42
N ASN A 266 -17.83 15.17 9.39
CA ASN A 266 -17.76 16.62 9.21
C ASN A 266 -18.42 17.38 10.37
N PHE A 267 -19.59 16.90 10.83
CA PHE A 267 -20.29 17.49 11.97
C PHE A 267 -19.45 17.45 13.25
N VAL A 268 -18.88 16.29 13.60
CA VAL A 268 -18.06 16.13 14.82
C VAL A 268 -16.81 17.00 14.73
N TYR A 269 -16.18 17.07 13.56
CA TYR A 269 -15.03 17.93 13.32
C TYR A 269 -15.37 19.41 13.56
N GLU A 270 -16.45 19.91 12.97
CA GLU A 270 -16.89 21.31 13.12
C GLU A 270 -17.33 21.63 14.56
N ALA A 271 -17.98 20.68 15.25
CA ALA A 271 -18.35 20.85 16.66
C ALA A 271 -17.11 21.06 17.55
N ILE A 272 -16.00 20.37 17.28
CA ILE A 272 -14.73 20.54 18.02
C ILE A 272 -14.06 21.86 17.64
N LYS A 273 -13.95 22.14 16.34
CA LYS A 273 -13.28 23.34 15.83
C LYS A 273 -13.91 24.63 16.35
N THR A 274 -15.23 24.66 16.50
CA THR A 274 -15.97 25.85 16.94
C THR A 274 -16.03 26.01 18.47
N ASP A 275 -15.75 24.95 19.24
CA ASP A 275 -15.77 25.01 20.71
C ASP A 275 -14.41 25.46 21.28
N ALA A 276 -14.33 26.73 21.66
CA ALA A 276 -13.14 27.32 22.27
C ALA A 276 -12.67 26.60 23.55
N SER A 277 -13.54 25.86 24.24
CA SER A 277 -13.17 25.11 25.46
C SER A 277 -12.33 23.87 25.20
N VAL A 278 -12.13 23.47 23.93
CA VAL A 278 -11.17 22.43 23.52
C VAL A 278 -9.72 22.87 23.80
N GLY A 279 -9.45 24.18 23.79
CA GLY A 279 -8.16 24.74 24.20
C GLY A 279 -7.08 24.80 23.11
N PHE A 280 -7.41 24.51 21.85
CA PHE A 280 -6.53 24.73 20.71
C PHE A 280 -7.33 25.09 19.44
N PRO A 281 -6.74 25.85 18.50
CA PRO A 281 -7.38 26.17 17.23
C PRO A 281 -7.20 25.03 16.21
N VAL A 282 -8.18 24.90 15.33
CA VAL A 282 -8.26 23.86 14.28
C VAL A 282 -8.51 24.52 12.92
N MET A 283 -7.84 24.04 11.87
CA MET A 283 -8.08 24.48 10.49
C MET A 283 -9.44 23.98 9.95
N GLU A 284 -9.89 24.47 8.80
CA GLU A 284 -10.98 23.80 8.05
C GLU A 284 -10.61 22.35 7.72
N PHE A 285 -11.62 21.49 7.55
CA PHE A 285 -11.45 20.05 7.33
C PHE A 285 -10.45 19.72 6.22
N ASP A 286 -10.55 20.43 5.09
CA ASP A 286 -9.72 20.23 3.90
C ASP A 286 -8.66 21.33 3.67
N ALA A 287 -8.38 22.17 4.68
CA ALA A 287 -7.38 23.26 4.55
C ALA A 287 -5.95 22.76 4.27
N HIS A 288 -5.70 21.47 4.47
CA HIS A 288 -4.43 20.82 4.14
C HIS A 288 -4.14 20.82 2.63
N LEU A 289 -5.18 20.84 1.78
CA LEU A 289 -5.03 20.93 0.32
C LEU A 289 -4.44 22.28 -0.10
N ASP A 290 -4.95 23.37 0.48
CA ASP A 290 -4.39 24.72 0.27
C ASP A 290 -2.95 24.83 0.79
N PHE A 291 -2.62 24.06 1.84
CA PHE A 291 -1.28 24.03 2.43
C PHE A 291 -0.27 23.22 1.60
N LEU A 292 -0.73 22.29 0.78
CA LEU A 292 0.12 21.37 0.01
C LEU A 292 1.03 22.11 -0.98
N ASP A 293 0.52 23.12 -1.67
CA ASP A 293 1.28 23.88 -2.67
C ASP A 293 2.45 24.65 -2.02
N ASP A 294 2.21 25.27 -0.86
CA ASP A 294 3.25 25.96 -0.08
C ASP A 294 4.33 24.97 0.40
N LEU A 295 3.92 23.77 0.82
CA LEU A 295 4.81 22.68 1.26
C LEU A 295 5.66 22.12 0.12
N LEU A 296 5.06 21.89 -1.04
CA LEU A 296 5.75 21.48 -2.27
C LEU A 296 6.79 22.50 -2.69
N ALA A 297 6.42 23.78 -2.70
CA ALA A 297 7.35 24.86 -2.99
C ALA A 297 8.51 24.91 -1.98
N TYR A 298 8.23 24.66 -0.70
CA TYR A 298 9.27 24.55 0.33
C TYR A 298 10.23 23.37 0.07
N ALA A 299 9.70 22.18 -0.22
CA ALA A 299 10.50 21.01 -0.52
C ALA A 299 11.41 21.24 -1.73
N ASN A 300 10.85 21.76 -2.82
CA ASN A 300 11.58 22.02 -4.06
C ASN A 300 12.69 23.08 -3.91
N ARG A 301 12.55 24.02 -2.97
CA ARG A 301 13.64 24.97 -2.64
C ARG A 301 14.83 24.31 -1.95
N LEU A 302 14.59 23.30 -1.12
CA LEU A 302 15.63 22.64 -0.32
C LEU A 302 16.27 21.46 -1.05
N ALA A 303 15.47 20.67 -1.72
CA ALA A 303 15.89 19.59 -2.61
C ALA A 303 15.01 19.69 -3.86
N PRO A 304 15.52 20.30 -4.95
CA PRO A 304 14.80 20.32 -6.21
C PRO A 304 14.33 18.92 -6.53
N MET A 305 13.04 18.76 -6.76
CA MET A 305 12.51 17.46 -7.11
C MET A 305 13.13 17.06 -8.44
N GLY A 306 14.08 16.11 -8.39
CA GLY A 306 14.50 15.40 -9.59
C GLY A 306 13.27 14.77 -10.24
N LYS A 307 13.42 14.29 -11.49
CA LYS A 307 12.31 13.61 -12.19
C LYS A 307 11.65 12.52 -11.33
N ALA A 308 12.37 11.90 -10.39
CA ALA A 308 11.84 11.02 -9.35
C ALA A 308 10.93 11.79 -8.38
N SER A 309 9.65 11.87 -8.73
CA SER A 309 8.67 12.69 -8.04
C SER A 309 8.25 12.05 -6.72
N MET A 310 8.12 12.90 -5.72
CA MET A 310 7.41 12.56 -4.50
C MET A 310 5.97 12.18 -4.90
N PRO A 311 5.46 11.00 -4.49
CA PRO A 311 4.09 10.60 -4.71
C PRO A 311 3.18 11.38 -3.76
N LEU A 312 3.17 12.72 -3.85
CA LEU A 312 2.09 13.49 -3.26
C LEU A 312 0.90 13.34 -4.17
N VAL A 313 -0.22 13.00 -3.56
CA VAL A 313 -1.46 12.95 -4.30
C VAL A 313 -1.77 14.38 -4.74
N SER A 314 -1.80 14.59 -6.06
CA SER A 314 -2.06 15.90 -6.64
C SER A 314 -3.39 16.44 -6.10
N ASN A 315 -3.51 17.76 -5.93
CA ASN A 315 -4.71 18.51 -5.51
C ASN A 315 -6.03 18.19 -6.25
N LYS A 316 -6.00 17.28 -7.22
CA LYS A 316 -7.16 16.69 -7.88
C LYS A 316 -7.42 15.29 -7.32
N TYR A 317 -7.69 15.20 -6.02
CA TYR A 317 -8.43 14.04 -5.56
C TYR A 317 -9.79 14.06 -6.26
N PRO A 318 -10.17 13.03 -7.03
CA PRO A 318 -11.57 12.87 -7.37
C PRO A 318 -12.35 12.83 -6.05
N GLU A 319 -13.50 13.50 -5.98
CA GLU A 319 -14.37 13.56 -4.79
C GLU A 319 -14.72 12.17 -4.21
N LYS A 320 -14.44 11.10 -4.97
CA LYS A 320 -14.47 9.71 -4.53
C LYS A 320 -13.10 9.07 -4.77
N ILE A 321 -12.37 8.83 -3.70
CA ILE A 321 -11.17 8.00 -3.79
C ILE A 321 -11.62 6.55 -3.87
N ASP A 322 -11.31 5.89 -4.98
CA ASP A 322 -11.45 4.45 -5.07
C ASP A 322 -10.39 3.81 -4.17
N GLY A 323 -10.81 2.90 -3.28
CA GLY A 323 -9.96 2.22 -2.31
C GLY A 323 -8.75 1.56 -2.96
N VAL A 324 -8.84 1.12 -4.22
CA VAL A 324 -7.68 0.59 -4.97
C VAL A 324 -6.53 1.59 -5.04
N SER A 325 -6.80 2.86 -5.31
CA SER A 325 -5.76 3.88 -5.52
C SER A 325 -4.93 4.17 -4.26
N TRP A 326 -5.49 3.93 -3.08
CA TRP A 326 -4.74 3.99 -1.83
C TRP A 326 -3.68 2.89 -1.79
N TYR A 327 -4.10 1.65 -2.02
CA TYR A 327 -3.25 0.46 -1.95
C TYR A 327 -2.19 0.39 -3.06
N GLU A 328 -2.21 1.30 -4.03
CA GLU A 328 -1.12 1.44 -4.99
C GLU A 328 0.20 1.92 -4.36
N SER A 329 0.17 2.51 -3.16
CA SER A 329 1.41 2.82 -2.42
C SER A 329 1.97 1.64 -1.63
N GLU A 330 1.29 0.50 -1.64
CA GLU A 330 1.78 -0.73 -1.06
C GLU A 330 2.96 -1.26 -1.85
N ALA A 331 4.04 -1.57 -1.13
CA ALA A 331 5.14 -2.36 -1.61
C ALA A 331 5.08 -3.75 -0.96
N VAL A 332 4.95 -4.80 -1.78
CA VAL A 332 5.03 -6.17 -1.28
C VAL A 332 6.48 -6.60 -1.28
N VAL A 333 6.96 -7.05 -0.12
CA VAL A 333 8.33 -7.54 0.06
C VAL A 333 8.28 -9.04 0.29
N PHE A 334 8.75 -9.81 -0.69
CA PHE A 334 8.83 -11.27 -0.61
C PHE A 334 10.07 -11.75 0.14
N ASN A 335 11.20 -11.07 -0.06
CA ASN A 335 12.47 -11.43 0.57
C ASN A 335 13.03 -10.25 1.37
N GLU A 336 13.17 -10.42 2.70
CA GLU A 336 13.77 -9.40 3.56
C GLU A 336 15.25 -9.14 3.22
N GLN A 337 15.95 -10.21 2.81
CA GLN A 337 17.32 -10.14 2.33
C GLN A 337 17.31 -10.24 0.81
N LEU A 338 17.95 -9.26 0.16
CA LEU A 338 18.16 -9.28 -1.28
C LEU A 338 19.02 -10.49 -1.63
N LEU A 339 18.64 -11.25 -2.67
CA LEU A 339 19.47 -12.36 -3.13
C LEU A 339 20.78 -11.83 -3.73
N PRO A 340 21.93 -12.42 -3.37
CA PRO A 340 23.21 -12.12 -4.01
C PRO A 340 23.10 -12.31 -5.52
N ALA A 341 23.57 -11.33 -6.28
CA ALA A 341 23.51 -11.36 -7.72
C ALA A 341 24.82 -10.95 -8.36
N THR A 342 25.12 -11.58 -9.50
CA THR A 342 26.31 -11.28 -10.31
C THR A 342 25.87 -11.10 -11.75
N VAL A 343 26.53 -10.18 -12.45
CA VAL A 343 26.22 -9.85 -13.83
C VAL A 343 27.38 -10.26 -14.73
N ILE A 344 27.07 -10.86 -15.87
CA ILE A 344 28.05 -11.31 -16.85
C ILE A 344 27.59 -10.83 -18.24
N PRO A 345 28.46 -10.19 -19.04
CA PRO A 345 28.14 -9.89 -20.44
C PRO A 345 27.90 -11.17 -21.25
N PHE A 346 26.90 -11.20 -22.13
CA PHE A 346 26.67 -12.39 -22.98
C PHE A 346 27.88 -12.76 -23.84
N ALA A 347 28.66 -11.77 -24.28
CA ALA A 347 29.90 -11.98 -25.03
C ALA A 347 30.97 -12.78 -24.25
N ASP A 348 30.94 -12.70 -22.92
CA ASP A 348 31.86 -13.40 -22.04
C ASP A 348 31.38 -14.81 -21.67
N PHE A 349 30.21 -15.22 -22.19
CA PHE A 349 29.60 -16.51 -21.91
C PHE A 349 29.69 -17.43 -23.15
N PRO A 350 30.61 -18.41 -23.18
CA PRO A 350 30.82 -19.25 -24.35
C PRO A 350 29.56 -20.04 -24.73
N GLU A 351 29.30 -20.19 -26.04
CA GLU A 351 28.12 -20.89 -26.56
C GLU A 351 28.00 -22.32 -26.00
N GLU A 352 29.13 -23.02 -25.84
CA GLU A 352 29.20 -24.37 -25.28
C GLU A 352 28.68 -24.46 -23.85
N GLN A 353 28.68 -23.34 -23.11
CA GLN A 353 28.22 -23.25 -21.74
C GLN A 353 26.76 -22.82 -21.61
N LEU A 354 26.05 -22.49 -22.69
CA LEU A 354 24.66 -22.01 -22.64
C LEU A 354 23.72 -22.93 -21.85
N HIS A 355 23.96 -24.24 -21.86
CA HIS A 355 23.21 -25.21 -21.08
C HIS A 355 23.27 -24.96 -19.55
N ARG A 356 24.30 -24.26 -19.06
CA ARG A 356 24.44 -23.84 -17.65
C ARG A 356 23.52 -22.68 -17.28
N LEU A 357 22.99 -21.96 -18.27
CA LEU A 357 22.02 -20.89 -18.06
C LEU A 357 20.58 -21.39 -18.04
N LEU A 358 20.37 -22.69 -18.32
CA LEU A 358 19.06 -23.29 -18.27
C LEU A 358 18.56 -23.35 -16.84
N SER A 359 17.38 -22.79 -16.66
CA SER A 359 16.55 -23.02 -15.50
C SER A 359 15.85 -24.36 -15.62
N ARG A 360 15.63 -25.02 -14.47
CA ARG A 360 14.96 -26.33 -14.41
C ARG A 360 13.77 -26.27 -13.47
N ALA A 361 12.63 -26.78 -13.93
CA ALA A 361 11.45 -26.98 -13.09
C ALA A 361 10.62 -28.15 -13.64
N GLU A 362 10.16 -29.02 -12.75
CA GLU A 362 9.27 -30.15 -13.10
C GLU A 362 9.78 -31.00 -14.28
N GLY A 363 11.10 -31.20 -14.38
CA GLY A 363 11.74 -32.00 -15.42
C GLY A 363 11.88 -31.31 -16.79
N LYS A 364 11.55 -30.02 -16.90
CA LYS A 364 11.73 -29.20 -18.11
C LYS A 364 12.88 -28.21 -17.93
N ASP A 365 13.73 -28.12 -18.95
CA ASP A 365 14.82 -27.14 -19.06
C ASP A 365 14.35 -25.97 -19.94
N TYR A 366 14.59 -24.73 -19.51
CA TYR A 366 14.15 -23.52 -20.21
C TYR A 366 15.09 -22.35 -19.92
N PHE A 367 15.10 -21.33 -20.79
CA PHE A 367 15.71 -20.04 -20.47
C PHE A 367 14.69 -19.16 -19.76
N TYR A 368 15.05 -18.62 -18.60
CA TYR A 368 14.26 -17.60 -17.93
C TYR A 368 14.87 -16.23 -18.20
N ILE A 369 14.09 -15.33 -18.79
CA ILE A 369 14.55 -14.01 -19.19
C ILE A 369 13.73 -12.98 -18.47
N ILE A 370 14.41 -11.99 -17.89
CA ILE A 370 13.77 -10.85 -17.27
C ILE A 370 14.16 -9.58 -18.01
N SER A 371 13.22 -8.64 -18.05
CA SER A 371 13.47 -7.30 -18.56
C SER A 371 12.96 -6.28 -17.57
N ARG A 372 13.82 -5.40 -17.08
CA ARG A 372 13.50 -4.43 -16.02
C ARG A 372 14.13 -3.08 -16.32
N ILE A 373 13.52 -2.01 -15.81
CA ILE A 373 14.22 -0.72 -15.66
C ILE A 373 15.41 -0.93 -14.73
N THR A 374 16.57 -0.39 -15.09
CA THR A 374 17.83 -0.67 -14.38
C THR A 374 17.78 -0.27 -12.92
N GLU A 375 17.18 0.89 -12.61
CA GLU A 375 17.00 1.34 -11.23
C GLU A 375 16.26 0.29 -10.38
N ARG A 376 15.17 -0.29 -10.91
CA ARG A 376 14.41 -1.33 -10.20
C ARG A 376 15.21 -2.59 -10.03
N PHE A 377 15.86 -3.03 -11.10
CA PHE A 377 16.72 -4.20 -11.07
C PHE A 377 17.77 -4.11 -9.95
N LEU A 378 18.43 -2.95 -9.81
CA LEU A 378 19.42 -2.68 -8.76
C LEU A 378 18.87 -2.67 -7.33
N THR A 379 17.55 -2.48 -7.15
CA THR A 379 16.87 -2.53 -5.84
C THR A 379 16.36 -3.92 -5.48
N GLN A 380 16.17 -4.80 -6.45
CA GLN A 380 15.60 -6.14 -6.26
C GLN A 380 16.64 -7.18 -5.84
N TYR A 381 17.93 -6.91 -6.09
CA TYR A 381 19.02 -7.85 -5.84
C TYR A 381 20.24 -7.21 -5.16
N GLN A 382 21.04 -8.05 -4.50
CA GLN A 382 22.29 -7.65 -3.86
C GLN A 382 23.45 -7.79 -4.83
N PHE A 383 23.72 -6.73 -5.59
CA PHE A 383 24.90 -6.61 -6.44
C PHE A 383 26.13 -6.11 -5.67
N SER A 384 27.32 -6.54 -6.14
CA SER A 384 28.58 -5.92 -5.72
C SER A 384 28.64 -4.45 -6.16
N GLU A 385 29.45 -3.62 -5.49
CA GLU A 385 29.61 -2.21 -5.89
C GLU A 385 30.11 -2.08 -7.34
N SER A 386 31.00 -2.99 -7.76
CA SER A 386 31.48 -3.06 -9.15
C SER A 386 30.34 -3.31 -10.13
N ASP A 387 29.49 -4.30 -9.88
CA ASP A 387 28.37 -4.63 -10.77
C ASP A 387 27.32 -3.51 -10.79
N ARG A 388 27.06 -2.87 -9.64
CA ARG A 388 26.14 -1.71 -9.57
C ARG A 388 26.63 -0.56 -10.43
N ASN A 389 27.92 -0.23 -10.33
CA ASN A 389 28.53 0.84 -11.11
C ASN A 389 28.51 0.51 -12.60
N TRP A 390 28.86 -0.73 -12.96
CA TRP A 390 28.84 -1.19 -14.35
C TRP A 390 27.43 -1.15 -14.95
N LEU A 391 26.42 -1.70 -14.26
CA LEU A 391 25.03 -1.62 -14.71
C LEU A 391 24.55 -0.17 -14.91
N SER A 392 24.87 0.71 -13.96
CA SER A 392 24.46 2.12 -14.03
C SER A 392 25.16 2.90 -15.14
N GLU A 393 26.39 2.51 -15.50
CA GLU A 393 27.18 3.14 -16.56
C GLU A 393 26.77 2.67 -17.95
N TYR A 394 26.61 1.35 -18.14
CA TYR A 394 26.41 0.76 -19.46
C TYR A 394 24.94 0.51 -19.82
N TYR A 395 24.06 0.40 -18.84
CA TYR A 395 22.62 0.15 -19.02
C TYR A 395 21.80 1.13 -18.20
N PRO A 396 21.89 2.45 -18.44
CA PRO A 396 21.23 3.44 -17.59
C PRO A 396 19.69 3.32 -17.60
N ASP A 397 19.11 2.82 -18.70
CA ASP A 397 17.67 2.81 -18.91
C ASP A 397 17.03 1.48 -18.50
N PHE A 398 17.41 0.39 -19.15
CA PHE A 398 16.88 -0.95 -18.87
C PHE A 398 17.90 -2.06 -19.10
N VAL A 399 17.59 -3.22 -18.52
CA VAL A 399 18.36 -4.45 -18.67
C VAL A 399 17.48 -5.56 -19.24
N ILE A 400 18.09 -6.46 -20.01
CA ILE A 400 17.50 -7.72 -20.45
C ILE A 400 18.48 -8.81 -20.12
N THR A 401 18.07 -9.78 -19.31
CA THR A 401 19.00 -10.75 -18.76
C THR A 401 18.44 -12.15 -18.76
N ILE A 402 19.30 -13.13 -19.04
CA ILE A 402 19.02 -14.53 -18.73
C ILE A 402 19.33 -14.72 -17.24
N ALA A 403 18.35 -15.15 -16.47
CA ALA A 403 18.48 -15.34 -15.04
C ALA A 403 18.59 -16.84 -14.71
N THR A 404 19.68 -17.21 -14.04
CA THR A 404 19.88 -18.58 -13.55
C THR A 404 20.23 -18.60 -12.07
N LYS A 405 19.59 -19.50 -11.32
CA LYS A 405 19.88 -19.72 -9.90
C LYS A 405 21.11 -20.62 -9.77
N GLN A 406 22.02 -20.22 -8.91
CA GLN A 406 23.15 -21.04 -8.49
C GLN A 406 23.09 -21.29 -6.99
N ASN A 407 23.50 -22.47 -6.56
CA ASN A 407 23.69 -22.80 -5.16
C ASN A 407 25.16 -23.16 -4.96
N VAL A 408 25.89 -22.27 -4.30
CA VAL A 408 27.31 -22.45 -3.99
C VAL A 408 27.42 -22.52 -2.47
N ASP A 409 27.84 -23.68 -1.96
CA ASP A 409 28.02 -23.92 -0.52
C ASP A 409 26.78 -23.60 0.33
N GLY A 410 25.58 -23.85 -0.21
CA GLY A 410 24.31 -23.59 0.48
C GLY A 410 23.79 -22.16 0.35
N VAL A 411 24.56 -21.26 -0.28
CA VAL A 411 24.13 -19.90 -0.58
C VAL A 411 23.50 -19.86 -1.97
N ILE A 412 22.23 -19.48 -2.03
CA ILE A 412 21.53 -19.25 -3.29
C ILE A 412 21.92 -17.86 -3.81
N SER A 413 22.44 -17.82 -5.03
CA SER A 413 22.71 -16.58 -5.77
C SER A 413 22.07 -16.63 -7.15
N ILE A 414 21.96 -15.48 -7.79
CA ILE A 414 21.46 -15.36 -9.16
C ILE A 414 22.59 -14.87 -10.06
N VAL A 415 22.80 -15.57 -11.16
CA VAL A 415 23.67 -15.11 -12.24
C VAL A 415 22.79 -14.55 -13.35
N PHE A 416 23.05 -13.30 -13.71
CA PHE A 416 22.39 -12.59 -14.79
C PHE A 416 23.35 -12.47 -15.98
N VAL A 417 22.97 -13.04 -17.11
CA VAL A 417 23.71 -12.86 -18.37
C VAL A 417 23.02 -11.79 -19.21
N MET A 418 23.72 -10.68 -19.46
CA MET A 418 23.18 -9.48 -20.11
C MET A 418 23.06 -9.65 -21.62
N LEU A 419 21.88 -9.40 -22.17
CA LEU A 419 21.65 -9.34 -23.61
C LEU A 419 21.71 -7.88 -24.08
N ASP A 420 22.66 -7.58 -24.95
CA ASP A 420 22.95 -6.23 -25.45
C ASP A 420 22.22 -5.89 -26.74
N SER A 421 21.75 -6.92 -27.46
CA SER A 421 21.06 -6.74 -28.73
C SER A 421 20.01 -7.81 -28.99
N PRO A 422 18.94 -7.48 -29.75
CA PRO A 422 17.97 -8.46 -30.22
C PRO A 422 18.61 -9.67 -30.91
N ASP A 423 19.73 -9.50 -31.63
CA ASP A 423 20.42 -10.61 -32.29
C ASP A 423 20.94 -11.69 -31.32
N GLN A 424 21.33 -11.31 -30.10
CA GLN A 424 21.70 -12.28 -29.06
C GLN A 424 20.47 -13.07 -28.59
N PHE A 425 19.32 -12.40 -28.42
CA PHE A 425 18.05 -13.06 -28.11
C PHE A 425 17.62 -14.01 -29.23
N ASN A 426 17.74 -13.58 -30.49
CA ASN A 426 17.48 -14.39 -31.68
C ASN A 426 18.32 -15.68 -31.68
N THR A 427 19.58 -15.57 -31.27
CA THR A 427 20.51 -16.71 -31.20
C THR A 427 20.04 -17.75 -30.18
N LEU A 428 19.45 -17.31 -29.07
CA LEU A 428 18.82 -18.19 -28.08
C LEU A 428 17.51 -18.79 -28.61
N GLY A 429 16.67 -17.99 -29.27
CA GLY A 429 15.38 -18.42 -29.81
C GLY A 429 15.44 -19.48 -30.89
N LYS A 430 16.60 -19.63 -31.54
CA LYS A 430 16.88 -20.72 -32.50
C LYS A 430 17.30 -22.03 -31.85
N LYS A 431 17.46 -22.07 -30.51
CA LYS A 431 17.81 -23.28 -29.77
C LYS A 431 16.54 -24.09 -29.45
N GLU A 432 16.72 -25.35 -29.06
CA GLU A 432 15.62 -26.29 -28.79
C GLU A 432 14.92 -26.04 -27.44
N PHE A 433 15.42 -25.11 -26.61
CA PHE A 433 14.88 -24.88 -25.26
C PHE A 433 13.80 -23.78 -25.28
N PRO A 434 12.66 -23.99 -24.59
CA PRO A 434 11.67 -22.94 -24.39
C PRO A 434 12.26 -21.71 -23.72
N MET A 435 11.79 -20.53 -24.14
CA MET A 435 12.15 -19.25 -23.54
C MET A 435 10.92 -18.69 -22.82
N LEU A 436 11.11 -18.33 -21.56
CA LEU A 436 10.10 -17.70 -20.72
C LEU A 436 10.57 -16.30 -20.39
N THR A 437 9.83 -15.29 -20.86
CA THR A 437 10.23 -13.90 -20.66
C THR A 437 9.22 -13.21 -19.76
N ASN A 438 9.70 -12.51 -18.74
CA ASN A 438 8.91 -11.60 -17.94
C ASN A 438 9.46 -10.18 -18.05
N SER A 439 8.72 -9.28 -18.67
CA SER A 439 9.15 -7.89 -18.86
C SER A 439 8.33 -6.94 -17.99
N SER A 440 8.98 -5.95 -17.42
CA SER A 440 8.33 -4.81 -16.78
C SER A 440 7.39 -4.12 -17.77
N MET A 441 6.15 -3.86 -17.37
CA MET A 441 5.18 -3.16 -18.22
C MET A 441 5.65 -1.74 -18.53
N LEU A 442 6.44 -1.10 -17.67
CA LEU A 442 7.03 0.21 -17.95
C LEU A 442 7.93 0.25 -19.17
N LEU A 443 8.63 -0.84 -19.47
CA LEU A 443 9.48 -0.90 -20.66
C LEU A 443 8.69 -0.74 -21.95
N THR A 444 7.41 -1.13 -21.94
CA THR A 444 6.56 -0.96 -23.11
C THR A 444 6.34 0.51 -23.48
N SER A 445 6.65 1.44 -22.58
CA SER A 445 6.64 2.87 -22.89
C SER A 445 7.90 3.34 -23.63
N ASP A 446 9.05 2.69 -23.48
CA ASP A 446 10.33 3.16 -24.03
C ASP A 446 10.48 2.85 -25.53
N HIS A 447 10.87 3.81 -26.37
CA HIS A 447 11.15 3.57 -27.79
C HIS A 447 12.33 2.63 -28.01
N ALA A 448 13.33 2.64 -27.13
CA ALA A 448 14.47 1.73 -27.21
C ALA A 448 14.07 0.26 -26.95
N TRP A 449 12.87 0.03 -26.39
CA TRP A 449 12.30 -1.30 -26.17
C TRP A 449 11.66 -1.93 -27.42
N GLU A 450 11.24 -1.14 -28.41
CA GLU A 450 10.47 -1.62 -29.56
C GLU A 450 11.13 -2.79 -30.32
N PRO A 451 12.45 -2.76 -30.63
CA PRO A 451 13.12 -3.88 -31.31
C PRO A 451 13.16 -5.17 -30.48
N TRP A 452 13.06 -5.06 -29.15
CA TRP A 452 13.07 -6.20 -28.24
C TRP A 452 11.70 -6.86 -28.15
N TYR A 453 10.63 -6.06 -28.17
CA TYR A 453 9.27 -6.59 -28.03
C TYR A 453 8.94 -7.61 -29.12
N GLU A 454 9.17 -7.27 -30.39
CA GLU A 454 8.86 -8.15 -31.52
C GLU A 454 9.61 -9.49 -31.42
N ILE A 455 10.88 -9.46 -31.00
CA ILE A 455 11.68 -10.68 -30.93
C ILE A 455 11.34 -11.55 -29.71
N ILE A 456 11.01 -10.91 -28.60
CA ILE A 456 10.54 -11.57 -27.37
C ILE A 456 9.20 -12.28 -27.65
N GLU A 457 8.26 -11.58 -28.29
CA GLU A 457 6.96 -12.15 -28.67
C GLU A 457 7.12 -13.32 -29.64
N HIS A 458 8.07 -13.24 -30.57
CA HIS A 458 8.28 -14.29 -31.57
C HIS A 458 8.89 -15.58 -30.99
N TYR A 459 9.88 -15.48 -30.10
CA TYR A 459 10.65 -16.64 -29.65
C TYR A 459 10.32 -17.11 -28.22
N SER A 460 9.56 -16.35 -27.45
CA SER A 460 9.33 -16.67 -26.04
C SER A 460 7.85 -16.61 -25.65
N THR A 461 7.49 -17.36 -24.59
CA THR A 461 6.24 -17.10 -23.90
C THR A 461 6.43 -15.84 -23.05
N HIS A 462 5.86 -14.73 -23.54
CA HIS A 462 6.01 -13.42 -22.93
C HIS A 462 4.93 -13.15 -21.90
N THR A 463 5.37 -12.70 -20.72
CA THR A 463 4.52 -12.17 -19.66
C THR A 463 4.95 -10.77 -19.30
N LEU A 464 4.00 -9.94 -18.90
CA LEU A 464 4.23 -8.57 -18.45
C LEU A 464 4.04 -8.48 -16.94
N LEU A 465 5.07 -8.04 -16.22
CA LEU A 465 4.94 -7.63 -14.83
C LEU A 465 4.18 -6.31 -14.78
N PHE A 466 3.03 -6.30 -14.12
CA PHE A 466 2.22 -5.10 -13.95
C PHE A 466 2.80 -4.25 -12.81
N ASP A 467 3.81 -3.44 -13.12
CA ASP A 467 4.52 -2.55 -12.19
C ASP A 467 4.12 -1.06 -12.38
N LEU A 468 2.90 -0.87 -12.86
CA LEU A 468 2.24 0.41 -13.04
C LEU A 468 0.98 0.48 -12.15
N SER A 469 0.45 1.69 -11.96
CA SER A 469 -0.83 1.91 -11.25
C SER A 469 -1.99 1.17 -11.96
N PRO A 470 -2.56 0.09 -11.36
CA PRO A 470 -3.64 -0.66 -12.01
C PRO A 470 -4.88 0.21 -12.23
N SER A 471 -5.20 1.11 -11.30
CA SER A 471 -6.37 1.99 -11.42
C SER A 471 -6.27 2.91 -12.63
N ILE A 472 -5.13 3.57 -12.82
CA ILE A 472 -4.92 4.50 -13.92
C ILE A 472 -4.83 3.75 -15.25
N HIS A 473 -4.03 2.69 -15.30
CA HIS A 473 -3.70 2.06 -16.58
C HIS A 473 -4.82 1.19 -17.13
N LEU A 474 -5.58 0.47 -16.29
CA LEU A 474 -6.70 -0.35 -16.77
C LEU A 474 -7.86 0.50 -17.27
N GLU A 475 -8.27 1.53 -16.51
CA GLU A 475 -9.31 2.48 -16.93
C GLU A 475 -8.93 3.19 -18.22
N ARG A 476 -7.69 3.67 -18.31
CA ARG A 476 -7.20 4.34 -19.51
C ARG A 476 -7.19 3.38 -20.71
N SER A 477 -6.63 2.18 -20.56
CA SER A 477 -6.55 1.19 -21.66
C SER A 477 -7.93 0.88 -22.25
N ILE A 478 -8.97 0.86 -21.42
CA ILE A 478 -10.35 0.66 -21.86
C ILE A 478 -10.92 1.89 -22.53
N THR A 479 -10.70 3.07 -21.94
CA THR A 479 -11.23 4.35 -22.45
C THR A 479 -10.80 4.59 -23.90
N ILE A 480 -9.59 4.16 -24.27
CA ILE A 480 -9.08 4.28 -25.64
C ILE A 480 -9.15 2.98 -26.46
N ASN A 481 -9.92 1.98 -25.99
CA ASN A 481 -10.16 0.70 -26.66
C ASN A 481 -8.89 -0.03 -27.11
N ILE A 482 -7.90 -0.12 -26.22
CA ILE A 482 -6.73 -0.98 -26.44
C ILE A 482 -7.08 -2.43 -26.18
N TYR A 483 -7.86 -2.68 -25.14
CA TYR A 483 -8.40 -4.00 -24.81
C TYR A 483 -9.90 -3.99 -25.02
N ASP A 484 -10.39 -4.98 -25.77
CA ASP A 484 -11.83 -5.24 -25.92
C ASP A 484 -12.36 -6.03 -24.73
N LYS A 485 -11.55 -6.99 -24.25
CA LYS A 485 -11.86 -7.84 -23.10
C LYS A 485 -10.62 -8.05 -22.24
N VAL A 486 -10.82 -7.94 -20.94
CA VAL A 486 -9.81 -8.28 -19.94
C VAL A 486 -10.37 -9.41 -19.09
N TYR A 487 -9.70 -10.55 -19.14
CA TYR A 487 -10.00 -11.66 -18.27
C TYR A 487 -9.07 -11.60 -17.07
N TYR A 488 -9.55 -11.79 -15.84
CA TYR A 488 -8.69 -11.71 -14.65
C TYR A 488 -9.05 -12.75 -13.60
N ASN A 489 -8.10 -13.16 -12.76
CA ASN A 489 -8.37 -13.90 -11.52
C ASN A 489 -7.21 -13.72 -10.52
N SER A 490 -7.50 -13.94 -9.24
CA SER A 490 -6.50 -14.07 -8.18
C SER A 490 -5.95 -15.49 -8.16
N PHE A 491 -4.63 -15.58 -8.18
CA PHE A 491 -3.88 -16.81 -8.05
C PHE A 491 -3.14 -16.81 -6.73
N HIS A 492 -3.23 -17.94 -6.04
CA HIS A 492 -2.53 -18.19 -4.79
C HIS A 492 -1.46 -19.25 -5.06
N LEU A 493 -0.21 -18.93 -4.73
CA LEU A 493 0.92 -19.82 -4.87
C LEU A 493 1.40 -20.24 -3.48
N GLU A 494 1.17 -21.50 -3.13
CA GLU A 494 1.70 -22.11 -1.92
C GLU A 494 3.15 -22.59 -2.17
N MET A 495 4.08 -22.09 -1.36
CA MET A 495 5.49 -22.47 -1.34
C MET A 495 5.90 -22.90 0.07
N GLU A 496 7.09 -23.49 0.23
CA GLU A 496 7.62 -23.82 1.57
C GLU A 496 7.76 -22.58 2.47
N GLN A 497 8.02 -21.42 1.86
CA GLN A 497 8.14 -20.13 2.53
C GLN A 497 6.77 -19.48 2.78
N GLY A 498 5.68 -20.07 2.27
CA GLY A 498 4.29 -19.68 2.49
C GLY A 498 3.50 -19.36 1.21
N ASN A 499 2.34 -18.74 1.38
CA ASN A 499 1.33 -18.38 0.39
C ASN A 499 1.54 -16.96 -0.17
N TYR A 500 1.49 -16.87 -1.50
CA TYR A 500 1.67 -15.63 -2.25
C TYR A 500 0.46 -15.35 -3.13
N ALA A 501 -0.01 -14.10 -3.14
CA ALA A 501 -1.14 -13.66 -3.95
C ALA A 501 -0.66 -12.91 -5.20
N PHE A 502 -1.29 -13.24 -6.32
CA PHE A 502 -1.07 -12.58 -7.61
C PHE A 502 -2.42 -12.32 -8.26
N ILE A 503 -2.55 -11.20 -8.97
CA ILE A 503 -3.60 -11.07 -9.98
C ILE A 503 -2.98 -11.39 -11.33
N VAL A 504 -3.62 -12.29 -12.07
CA VAL A 504 -3.26 -12.56 -13.46
C VAL A 504 -4.36 -11.98 -14.34
N MET A 505 -3.96 -11.25 -15.38
CA MET A 505 -4.87 -10.69 -16.37
C MET A 505 -4.48 -11.14 -17.77
N ILE A 506 -5.47 -11.53 -18.56
CA ILE A 506 -5.34 -11.85 -19.98
C ILE A 506 -6.09 -10.77 -20.73
N CYS A 507 -5.36 -9.90 -21.40
CA CYS A 507 -5.93 -8.79 -22.13
C CYS A 507 -5.95 -9.11 -23.62
N ASN A 508 -7.13 -9.03 -24.23
CA ASN A 508 -7.32 -9.20 -25.66
C ASN A 508 -7.83 -7.89 -26.26
N GLY A 509 -7.32 -7.50 -27.42
CA GLY A 509 -7.79 -6.31 -28.09
C GLY A 509 -7.53 -6.32 -29.60
N PRO A 510 -8.09 -5.37 -30.34
CA PRO A 510 -7.96 -5.31 -31.79
C PRO A 510 -6.58 -4.81 -32.23
N LYS A 511 -5.83 -4.23 -31.29
CA LYS A 511 -4.55 -3.54 -31.50
C LYS A 511 -3.37 -4.23 -30.83
N VAL A 512 -3.63 -5.24 -30.00
CA VAL A 512 -2.60 -5.91 -29.20
C VAL A 512 -2.81 -7.41 -29.34
N ALA A 513 -1.72 -8.14 -29.58
CA ALA A 513 -1.72 -9.58 -29.37
C ALA A 513 -2.12 -9.87 -27.91
N GLN A 514 -2.65 -11.08 -27.67
CA GLN A 514 -3.06 -11.49 -26.33
C GLN A 514 -1.93 -11.26 -25.33
N GLY A 515 -2.13 -10.33 -24.39
CA GLY A 515 -1.15 -9.96 -23.37
C GLY A 515 -1.45 -10.68 -22.06
N LEU A 516 -0.43 -11.32 -21.48
CA LEU A 516 -0.52 -11.97 -20.17
C LEU A 516 0.19 -11.12 -19.11
N PHE A 517 -0.57 -10.57 -18.19
CA PHE A 517 -0.07 -9.70 -17.13
C PHE A 517 -0.09 -10.41 -15.79
N ILE A 518 0.97 -10.23 -15.00
CA ILE A 518 1.09 -10.75 -13.64
C ILE A 518 1.33 -9.59 -12.68
N LEU A 519 0.52 -9.52 -11.64
CA LEU A 519 0.52 -8.47 -10.64
C LEU A 519 0.77 -9.10 -9.25
N PRO A 520 2.01 -9.12 -8.76
CA PRO A 520 2.30 -9.51 -7.38
C PRO A 520 1.69 -8.47 -6.42
N CYS A 521 0.87 -8.90 -5.48
CA CYS A 521 0.16 -7.99 -4.57
C CYS A 521 -0.22 -8.67 -3.25
N SER A 522 -0.68 -7.90 -2.25
CA SER A 522 -1.33 -8.48 -1.06
C SER A 522 -2.72 -9.04 -1.41
N ALA A 523 -3.26 -9.92 -0.56
CA ALA A 523 -4.65 -10.34 -0.71
C ALA A 523 -5.63 -9.16 -0.63
N VAL A 524 -5.31 -8.11 0.13
CA VAL A 524 -6.13 -6.90 0.24
C VAL A 524 -6.20 -6.17 -1.09
N MET A 525 -5.04 -5.87 -1.68
CA MET A 525 -4.96 -5.23 -2.99
C MET A 525 -5.60 -6.11 -4.06
N SER A 526 -5.42 -7.44 -3.99
CA SER A 526 -6.08 -8.37 -4.90
C SER A 526 -7.61 -8.25 -4.84
N ASN A 527 -8.19 -8.31 -3.64
CA ASN A 527 -9.64 -8.22 -3.44
C ASN A 527 -10.20 -6.85 -3.88
N LEU A 528 -9.50 -5.77 -3.53
CA LEU A 528 -9.89 -4.42 -3.93
C LEU A 528 -9.86 -4.26 -5.45
N LEU A 529 -8.80 -4.73 -6.10
CA LEU A 529 -8.69 -4.64 -7.55
C LEU A 529 -9.76 -5.48 -8.24
N GLN A 530 -10.01 -6.72 -7.79
CA GLN A 530 -11.11 -7.53 -8.32
C GLN A 530 -12.46 -6.82 -8.21
N ALA A 531 -12.81 -6.30 -7.02
CA ALA A 531 -14.06 -5.57 -6.82
C ALA A 531 -14.17 -4.32 -7.71
N LYS A 532 -13.05 -3.62 -7.97
CA LYS A 532 -13.00 -2.52 -8.93
C LYS A 532 -13.25 -3.01 -10.35
N LEU A 533 -12.60 -4.10 -10.78
CA LEU A 533 -12.75 -4.65 -12.12
C LEU A 533 -14.19 -5.11 -12.39
N GLU A 534 -14.86 -5.72 -11.39
CA GLU A 534 -16.28 -6.08 -11.45
C GLU A 534 -17.17 -4.85 -11.68
N LYS A 535 -16.90 -3.75 -10.96
CA LYS A 535 -17.65 -2.48 -11.11
C LYS A 535 -17.46 -1.82 -12.48
N LEU A 536 -16.33 -2.04 -13.14
CA LEU A 536 -16.06 -1.50 -14.47
C LEU A 536 -16.82 -2.26 -15.59
N GLY A 537 -17.54 -3.34 -15.27
CA GLY A 537 -18.58 -3.92 -16.11
C GLY A 537 -18.14 -5.03 -17.08
N GLU A 538 -18.99 -5.35 -18.06
CA GLU A 538 -18.94 -6.58 -18.89
C GLU A 538 -17.64 -6.82 -19.69
N ARG A 539 -16.81 -5.78 -19.86
CA ARG A 539 -15.49 -5.89 -20.51
C ARG A 539 -14.47 -6.63 -19.64
N PHE A 540 -14.72 -6.70 -18.34
CA PHE A 540 -13.95 -7.49 -17.39
C PHE A 540 -14.68 -8.78 -17.08
N GLN A 541 -13.98 -9.91 -17.23
CA GLN A 541 -14.57 -11.23 -17.00
C GLN A 541 -13.67 -12.03 -16.07
N LEU A 542 -14.24 -12.56 -14.99
CA LEU A 542 -13.50 -13.44 -14.11
C LEU A 542 -13.07 -14.71 -14.88
N ILE A 543 -11.79 -15.04 -14.82
CA ILE A 543 -11.24 -16.29 -15.36
C ILE A 543 -11.63 -17.41 -14.42
N ASP A 544 -12.22 -18.48 -14.94
CA ASP A 544 -12.21 -19.78 -14.30
C ASP A 544 -10.95 -20.52 -14.78
N PRO A 545 -9.90 -20.65 -13.95
CA PRO A 545 -8.61 -21.17 -14.40
C PRO A 545 -8.73 -22.58 -14.97
N GLU A 546 -9.63 -23.40 -14.42
CA GLU A 546 -9.87 -24.78 -14.87
C GLU A 546 -10.57 -24.83 -16.23
N LYS A 547 -11.38 -23.82 -16.57
CA LYS A 547 -12.11 -23.78 -17.85
C LYS A 547 -11.41 -22.97 -18.93
N ASN A 548 -10.66 -21.95 -18.56
CA ASN A 548 -10.13 -20.96 -19.49
C ASN A 548 -8.63 -21.11 -19.75
N LEU A 549 -7.89 -21.79 -18.86
CA LEU A 549 -6.46 -22.04 -19.02
C LEU A 549 -6.20 -23.53 -19.25
N ASN A 550 -5.47 -23.86 -20.31
CA ASN A 550 -4.99 -25.23 -20.48
C ASN A 550 -3.87 -25.54 -19.47
N GLU A 551 -3.56 -26.83 -19.30
CA GLU A 551 -2.55 -27.29 -18.35
C GLU A 551 -1.17 -26.64 -18.59
N ASP A 552 -0.78 -26.46 -19.86
CA ASP A 552 0.49 -25.82 -20.21
C ASP A 552 0.56 -24.36 -19.75
N MET A 553 -0.54 -23.61 -19.87
CA MET A 553 -0.61 -22.20 -19.44
C MET A 553 -0.64 -22.08 -17.92
N GLN A 554 -1.35 -22.99 -17.23
CA GLN A 554 -1.33 -23.04 -15.76
C GLN A 554 0.08 -23.35 -15.24
N TRP A 555 0.76 -24.32 -15.85
CA TRP A 555 2.15 -24.65 -15.57
C TRP A 555 3.07 -23.45 -15.78
N LEU A 556 2.95 -22.78 -16.93
CA LEU A 556 3.69 -21.57 -17.27
C LEU A 556 3.50 -20.45 -16.25
N LEU A 557 2.25 -20.17 -15.87
CA LEU A 557 1.94 -19.14 -14.87
C LEU A 557 2.55 -19.47 -13.52
N ARG A 558 2.40 -20.72 -13.05
CA ARG A 558 3.03 -21.16 -11.80
C ARG A 558 4.53 -20.94 -11.83
N LEU A 559 5.17 -21.24 -12.95
CA LEU A 559 6.59 -21.08 -13.14
C LEU A 559 7.02 -19.60 -13.14
N GLN A 560 6.31 -18.74 -13.86
CA GLN A 560 6.53 -17.29 -13.88
C GLN A 560 6.35 -16.67 -12.49
N MET A 561 5.26 -17.01 -11.79
CA MET A 561 5.01 -16.54 -10.42
C MET A 561 6.10 -17.00 -9.46
N THR A 562 6.52 -18.28 -9.53
CA THR A 562 7.62 -18.81 -8.73
C THR A 562 8.93 -18.04 -8.97
N ARG A 563 9.18 -17.62 -10.21
CA ARG A 563 10.38 -16.85 -10.55
C ARG A 563 10.30 -15.39 -10.12
N LEU A 564 9.11 -14.78 -10.13
CA LEU A 564 8.90 -13.45 -9.56
C LEU A 564 9.18 -13.42 -8.05
N LEU A 565 9.00 -14.52 -7.33
CA LEU A 565 9.38 -14.63 -5.92
C LEU A 565 10.90 -14.56 -5.68
N ASP A 566 11.73 -14.62 -6.74
CA ASP A 566 13.17 -14.39 -6.64
C ASP A 566 13.50 -12.90 -6.53
N GLU A 567 12.57 -12.02 -6.95
CA GLU A 567 12.67 -10.59 -6.76
C GLU A 567 12.21 -10.24 -5.33
N SER A 568 12.93 -9.33 -4.67
CA SER A 568 12.67 -9.03 -3.26
C SER A 568 11.44 -8.15 -3.02
N ARG A 569 11.10 -7.28 -3.97
CA ARG A 569 10.20 -6.15 -3.78
C ARG A 569 9.43 -5.81 -5.05
N PHE A 570 8.13 -5.56 -4.89
CA PHE A 570 7.22 -5.06 -5.93
C PHE A 570 6.42 -3.88 -5.39
N ASP A 571 6.35 -2.79 -6.14
CA ASP A 571 5.51 -1.63 -5.80
C ASP A 571 5.10 -0.84 -7.05
N PHE A 572 3.97 -0.12 -6.99
CA PHE A 572 3.39 0.59 -8.14
C PHE A 572 3.82 2.05 -8.24
N LYS A 573 4.11 2.68 -7.10
CA LYS A 573 4.31 4.14 -7.02
C LYS A 573 5.71 4.63 -7.28
N ALA A 574 6.77 3.84 -7.16
CA ALA A 574 8.11 4.40 -7.38
C ALA A 574 8.39 4.80 -8.86
N LEU A 575 7.48 4.45 -9.79
CA LEU A 575 7.62 4.73 -11.22
C LEU A 575 6.46 5.57 -11.80
N SER A 576 5.31 5.66 -11.12
CA SER A 576 4.17 6.46 -11.57
C SER A 576 4.49 7.96 -11.65
N SER A 577 5.38 8.46 -10.80
CA SER A 577 5.81 9.85 -10.81
C SER A 577 6.47 10.31 -12.13
N GLN A 578 7.31 9.46 -12.72
CA GLN A 578 8.03 9.74 -13.97
C GLN A 578 7.24 9.30 -15.21
N TYR A 579 6.46 8.23 -15.09
CA TYR A 579 5.86 7.52 -16.23
C TYR A 579 4.31 7.55 -16.22
N ALA A 580 3.61 8.04 -15.19
CA ALA A 580 2.13 8.10 -15.19
C ALA A 580 1.57 9.07 -16.23
N LEU A 581 2.37 10.04 -16.67
CA LEU A 581 2.03 10.93 -17.79
C LEU A 581 2.35 10.30 -19.15
N MET A 582 3.10 9.20 -19.20
CA MET A 582 3.34 8.48 -20.45
C MET A 582 2.04 7.84 -20.88
N GLY A 583 1.40 8.56 -21.79
CA GLY A 583 0.16 8.15 -22.40
C GLY A 583 0.37 7.17 -23.52
N PHE A 584 -0.64 6.35 -23.72
CA PHE A 584 -0.91 5.78 -25.03
C PHE A 584 -0.99 6.90 -26.06
N THR A 585 -0.03 6.93 -26.96
CA THR A 585 -0.07 7.73 -28.18
C THR A 585 -0.16 6.77 -29.36
N ASN A 586 -1.07 7.02 -30.30
CA ASN A 586 -1.25 6.24 -31.54
C ASN A 586 -1.51 4.72 -31.34
N ASP A 587 -2.46 4.35 -30.50
CA ASP A 587 -3.01 2.97 -30.48
C ASP A 587 -2.00 1.86 -30.11
N ARG A 588 -0.83 2.23 -29.59
CA ARG A 588 0.23 1.38 -29.06
C ARG A 588 0.75 1.99 -27.76
N PHE A 589 1.40 1.18 -26.93
CA PHE A 589 2.24 1.69 -25.85
C PHE A 589 3.46 2.35 -26.54
N HIS A 590 3.40 3.66 -26.78
CA HIS A 590 4.50 4.45 -27.33
C HIS A 590 4.63 5.75 -26.54
N THR A 591 5.86 6.11 -26.18
CA THR A 591 6.19 7.44 -25.67
C THR A 591 6.36 8.44 -26.80
N ALA A 592 6.64 9.69 -26.43
CA ALA A 592 6.66 10.85 -27.32
C ALA A 592 8.04 11.08 -27.95
#